data_AF-A0A4R4SBM8-F1
#
_entry.id   AF-A0A4R4SBM8-F1
#
_cell.length_a   1.000
_cell.length_b   1.000
_cell.length_c   1.000
_cell.angle_alpha   90.00
_cell.angle_beta   90.00
_cell.angle_gamma   90.00
#
_symmetry.space_group_name_H-M   'P 1'
#
loop_
_entity.id
_entity.type
_entity.pdbx_description
1 polymer ?
#
loop_
_entity_poly.entity_id
_entity_poly.type
_entity_poly.pdbx_seq_one_letter_code
_entity_poly.pdbx_strand_id
1 'polypeptide(L)' 'MVPGGPVLVEGPVEVVLEDGRTVTSDRFLVALCACRRSRSYPFCDTSHRRRVRTTDQAGDQAGDQAADRDGGT' A
#
# COMPACT_ATOMS: atom_id res chain seq x y z
N MET A 1 1.64 -16.32 6.63
CA MET A 1 0.98 -15.33 5.74
C MET A 1 1.22 -13.95 6.33
N VAL A 2 1.70 -12.98 5.56
CA VAL A 2 1.85 -11.60 6.05
C VAL A 2 0.43 -11.04 6.27
N PRO A 3 0.11 -10.46 7.44
CA PRO A 3 -1.20 -9.85 7.67
C PRO A 3 -1.48 -8.79 6.60
N GLY A 4 -2.53 -9.01 5.81
CA GLY A 4 -2.92 -8.11 4.72
C GLY A 4 -2.03 -8.18 3.46
N GLY A 5 -1.06 -9.08 3.37
CA GLY A 5 -0.26 -9.29 2.15
C GLY A 5 -0.97 -10.17 1.11
N PRO A 6 -0.43 -10.26 -0.12
CA PRO A 6 -0.93 -11.19 -1.13
C PRO A 6 -0.60 -12.64 -0.78
N VAL A 7 -1.34 -13.57 -1.41
CA VAL A 7 -0.99 -15.00 -1.43
C VAL A 7 -0.09 -15.23 -2.64
N LEU A 8 1.08 -15.83 -2.42
CA LEU A 8 1.99 -16.22 -3.51
C LEU A 8 1.67 -17.64 -3.94
N VAL A 9 1.54 -17.85 -5.25
CA VAL A 9 1.23 -19.12 -5.88
C VAL A 9 2.24 -19.36 -7.00
N GLU A 10 2.87 -20.53 -7.02
CA GLU A 10 3.71 -20.94 -8.16
C GLU A 10 2.83 -21.13 -9.39
N GLY A 11 3.25 -20.56 -10.52
CA GLY A 11 2.49 -20.60 -11.76
C GLY A 11 3.12 -21.48 -12.84
N PRO A 12 2.52 -21.52 -14.04
CA PRO A 12 1.37 -20.71 -14.49
C PRO A 12 0.05 -21.07 -13.79
N VAL A 13 -0.88 -20.12 -13.69
CA VAL A 13 -2.17 -20.32 -13.01
C VAL A 13 -3.35 -19.87 -13.86
N GLU A 14 -4.48 -20.55 -13.66
CA GLU A 14 -5.80 -20.14 -14.12
C GLU A 14 -6.69 -19.88 -12.90
N VAL A 15 -7.32 -18.71 -12.85
CA VAL A 15 -8.15 -18.28 -11.72
C VAL A 15 -9.59 -18.09 -12.18
N VAL A 16 -10.50 -18.85 -11.58
CA VAL A 16 -11.95 -18.70 -11.77
C VAL A 16 -12.51 -17.78 -10.68
N LEU A 17 -13.21 -16.74 -11.10
CA LEU A 17 -13.84 -15.76 -10.23
C LEU A 17 -15.27 -16.18 -9.86
N GLU A 18 -15.83 -15.54 -8.83
CA GLU A 18 -17.20 -15.81 -8.35
C GLU A 18 -18.27 -15.47 -9.41
N ASP A 19 -17.96 -14.57 -10.34
CA ASP A 19 -18.82 -14.21 -11.47
C ASP A 19 -18.67 -15.16 -12.68
N GLY A 20 -17.88 -16.23 -12.54
CA GLY A 20 -17.62 -17.21 -13.59
C GLY A 20 -16.59 -16.78 -14.62
N ARG A 21 -16.00 -15.57 -14.52
CA ARG A 21 -14.90 -15.17 -15.41
C ARG A 21 -13.61 -15.90 -15.05
N THR A 22 -12.84 -16.23 -16.08
CA THR A 22 -11.53 -16.85 -15.95
C THR A 22 -10.43 -15.89 -16.38
N VAL A 23 -9.36 -15.82 -15.59
CA VAL A 23 -8.17 -15.01 -15.86
C VAL A 23 -6.92 -15.83 -15.64
N THR A 24 -5.98 -15.74 -16.58
CA THR A 24 -4.78 -16.56 -16.60
C THR A 24 -3.54 -15.71 -16.33
N SER A 25 -2.50 -16.34 -15.77
CA SER A 25 -1.16 -15.77 -15.67
C SER A 25 -0.13 -16.82 -16.03
N ASP A 26 0.76 -16.47 -16.95
CA ASP A 26 1.87 -17.28 -17.44
C ASP A 26 3.14 -17.15 -16.58
N ARG A 27 3.08 -16.37 -15.50
CA ARG A 27 4.23 -16.12 -14.62
C ARG A 27 4.49 -17.32 -13.72
N PHE A 28 5.77 -17.61 -13.50
CA PHE A 28 6.21 -18.68 -12.60
C PHE A 28 5.87 -18.45 -11.13
N LEU A 29 5.58 -17.21 -10.73
CA LEU A 29 5.10 -16.86 -9.40
C LEU A 29 4.08 -15.74 -9.52
N VAL A 30 2.91 -15.94 -8.93
CA VAL A 30 1.74 -15.07 -9.06
C VAL A 30 1.32 -14.61 -7.67
N ALA A 31 1.11 -13.30 -7.52
CA ALA A 31 0.59 -12.71 -6.30
C ALA A 31 -0.93 -12.50 -6.42
N LEU A 32 -1.71 -13.29 -5.68
CA LEU A 32 -3.16 -13.16 -5.60
C LEU A 32 -3.58 -12.18 -4.51
N CYS A 33 -4.61 -11.39 -4.80
CA CYS A 33 -5.13 -10.38 -3.91
C CYS A 33 -5.99 -11.01 -2.80
N ALA A 34 -5.52 -10.97 -1.56
CA ALA A 34 -6.32 -11.34 -0.39
C ALA A 34 -7.12 -10.17 0.21
N CYS A 35 -6.82 -8.92 -0.18
CA CYS A 35 -7.37 -7.72 0.45
C CYS A 35 -8.59 -7.11 -0.26
N ARG A 36 -8.94 -7.60 -1.45
CA ARG A 36 -10.01 -7.08 -2.34
C ARG A 36 -9.95 -5.58 -2.69
N ARG A 37 -8.81 -4.92 -2.47
CA ARG A 37 -8.60 -3.51 -2.85
C ARG A 37 -7.93 -3.33 -4.22
N SER A 38 -7.51 -4.42 -4.85
CA SER A 38 -6.78 -4.37 -6.13
C SER A 38 -7.69 -3.89 -7.27
N ARG A 39 -7.17 -3.02 -8.12
CA ARG A 39 -7.84 -2.61 -9.36
C ARG A 39 -7.68 -3.67 -10.46
N SER A 40 -6.71 -4.56 -10.33
CA SER A 40 -6.46 -5.67 -11.25
C SER A 40 -6.87 -7.01 -10.62
N TYR A 41 -7.92 -7.01 -9.79
CA TYR A 41 -8.43 -8.24 -9.17
C TYR A 41 -8.66 -9.32 -10.24
N PRO A 42 -8.18 -10.57 -10.04
CA PRO A 42 -7.72 -11.19 -8.79
C PRO A 42 -6.24 -10.98 -8.43
N PHE A 43 -5.44 -10.34 -9.27
CA PHE A 43 -4.00 -10.16 -9.03
C PHE A 43 -3.72 -8.99 -8.07
N CYS A 44 -2.62 -9.09 -7.34
CA CYS A 44 -2.17 -8.04 -6.42
C CYS A 44 -1.46 -6.90 -7.19
N ASP A 45 -1.93 -5.67 -7.01
CA ASP A 45 -1.36 -4.43 -7.56
C ASP A 45 -0.71 -3.56 -6.48
N THR A 46 -0.37 -4.14 -5.33
CA THR A 46 0.11 -3.46 -4.11
C THR A 46 -0.90 -2.56 -3.37
N SER A 47 -2.17 -2.50 -3.79
CA SER A 47 -3.23 -1.74 -3.09
C SER A 47 -3.51 -2.21 -1.66
N HIS A 48 -2.92 -3.33 -1.24
CA HIS A 48 -2.98 -3.75 0.15
C HIS A 48 -2.22 -2.80 1.09
N ARG A 49 -1.21 -2.07 0.59
CA ARG A 49 -0.44 -1.11 1.37
C ARG A 49 -1.30 0.11 1.69
N ARG A 50 -1.48 0.42 2.99
CA ARG A 50 -2.24 1.58 3.46
C ARG A 50 -1.57 2.86 2.91
N ARG A 51 -2.27 3.62 2.06
CA ARG A 51 -1.84 4.98 1.73
C ARG A 51 -2.18 5.87 2.93
N VAL A 52 -1.17 6.25 3.71
CA VAL A 52 -1.33 7.36 4.65
C VAL A 52 -1.43 8.62 3.79
N ARG A 53 -2.63 9.22 3.73
CA ARG A 53 -2.78 10.57 3.21
C ARG A 53 -2.30 11.51 4.31
N THR A 54 -1.15 12.14 4.14
CA THR A 54 -0.73 13.27 4.96
C THR A 54 -1.56 14.48 4.54
N THR A 55 -2.84 14.51 4.92
CA THR A 55 -3.67 15.71 4.88
C THR A 55 -3.87 16.18 6.31
N ASP A 56 -2.82 16.77 6.86
CA ASP A 56 -2.87 17.78 7.93
C ASP A 56 -1.50 18.48 8.02
N GLN A 57 -1.15 19.25 6.99
CA GLN A 57 -0.14 20.30 7.10
C GLN A 57 -0.85 21.64 6.86
N ALA A 58 -1.72 21.99 7.81
CA ALA A 58 -2.31 23.31 7.92
C ALA A 58 -2.53 23.60 9.42
N GLY A 59 -1.43 23.86 10.13
CA GLY A 59 -1.49 24.44 11.46
C GLY A 59 -0.59 23.80 12.51
N ASP A 60 0.74 23.89 12.36
CA ASP A 60 1.63 23.90 13.54
C ASP A 60 2.96 24.60 13.22
N GLN A 61 2.86 25.89 12.85
CA GLN A 61 3.99 26.83 12.88
C GLN A 61 3.78 27.71 14.11
N ALA A 62 4.14 27.19 15.29
CA ALA A 62 4.17 27.97 16.53
C ALA A 62 5.35 27.54 17.41
N GLY A 63 6.47 28.26 17.26
CA GLY A 63 7.32 28.59 18.40
C GLY A 63 8.58 27.74 18.62
N ASP A 64 9.65 28.04 17.89
CA ASP A 64 10.98 28.11 18.53
C ASP A 64 11.76 29.30 17.94
N GLN A 65 11.32 30.50 18.32
CA GLN A 65 12.12 31.72 18.27
C GLN A 65 12.08 32.32 19.68
N ALA A 66 12.91 31.77 20.57
CA ALA A 66 13.35 32.45 21.78
C ALA A 66 14.87 32.60 21.66
N ALA A 67 15.31 33.72 21.10
CA ALA A 67 15.72 34.89 21.87
C ALA A 67 17.25 34.89 22.08
N ASP A 68 17.90 35.46 21.07
CA ASP A 68 18.98 36.42 21.24
C ASP A 68 18.87 37.20 22.57
N ARG A 69 19.92 37.10 23.38
CA ARG A 69 20.26 38.08 24.43
C ARG A 69 21.78 38.18 24.53
N ASP A 70 22.29 39.18 23.83
CA ASP A 70 23.29 40.18 24.22
C ASP A 70 24.15 39.95 25.48
N GLY A 71 25.43 40.31 25.38
CA GLY A 71 26.07 41.12 26.43
C GLY A 71 27.48 40.69 26.81
N GLY A 72 28.46 41.48 26.37
CA GLY A 72 29.87 41.28 26.66
C GLY A 72 30.27 41.52 28.12
N THR A 73 31.43 40.95 28.47
CA THR A 73 32.54 41.61 29.16
C THR A 73 33.82 40.93 28.69
#